data_AF-A0A0C3P2R8-F1
#
_entry.id   AF-A0A0C3P2R8-F1
#
_cell.length_a   1.000
_cell.length_b   1.000
_cell.length_c   1.000
_cell.angle_alpha   90.00
_cell.angle_beta   90.00
_cell.angle_gamma   90.00
#
_symmetry.space_group_name_H-M   'P 1'
#
loop_
_entity.id
_entity.type
_entity.pdbx_description
1 polymer ?
#
loop_
_entity_poly.entity_id
_entity_poly.type
_entity_poly.pdbx_seq_one_letter_code
_entity_poly.pdbx_strand_id
1 'polypeptide(L)'
;MPGPQAAPRVSGSTLPGKTTRSSGLPIEDIVNDPDAEIKDAVSARKFLDQLYTVQGEPVTPEHLSQALFYISQSKSVNSTTRSAIRATAYLVRDLAALAIAESITKAVSSKLDTSVLIAISLHVGKIMSTAEKLETANEQIVMLSAKIAKNAETPATTTTLPVPFPAPYRDALTTTANNPNQILLGRRPTQEHAKAHTAIRDRQVLIDPDRDHLILNETTKRETAIDLIRQAIEAVDRVDGPEIQLKSVAQLRNNGVLLEFNSQEAAAWIRKAPNRITFLEKLGGTTMIKDRVYSVVIPFLPTATDLERPDTLRKMETENNIPPNSIAQIKWIKDPAKR
;
A
#
# COMPACT_ATOMS: atom_id res chain seq x y z
N MET A 1 52.34 -7.82 79.33
CA MET A 1 50.93 -7.71 78.88
C MET A 1 50.71 -6.26 78.46
N PRO A 2 50.31 -5.89 77.23
CA PRO A 2 50.21 -6.61 75.95
C PRO A 2 51.16 -6.06 74.84
N GLY A 3 51.38 -6.85 73.78
CA GLY A 3 52.01 -6.44 72.51
C GLY A 3 51.03 -5.83 71.49
N PRO A 4 51.42 -5.63 70.22
CA PRO A 4 51.56 -4.30 69.58
C PRO A 4 50.37 -3.90 68.68
N GLN A 5 50.23 -2.60 68.37
CA GLN A 5 49.33 -2.11 67.31
C GLN A 5 50.00 -1.12 66.34
N ALA A 6 50.16 -1.64 65.12
CA ALA A 6 49.97 -1.08 63.77
C ALA A 6 50.38 0.37 63.41
N ALA A 7 51.24 0.42 62.38
CA ALA A 7 51.63 1.59 61.61
C ALA A 7 50.45 2.30 60.90
N PRO A 8 50.56 3.62 60.63
CA PRO A 8 49.67 4.30 59.69
C PRO A 8 50.10 4.01 58.24
N ARG A 9 49.10 3.60 57.44
CA ARG A 9 49.18 3.33 56.01
C ARG A 9 49.62 4.55 55.19
N VAL A 10 50.48 4.29 54.22
CA VAL A 10 50.75 5.13 53.06
C VAL A 10 49.49 5.27 52.20
N SER A 11 49.15 6.50 51.80
CA SER A 11 48.15 6.85 50.77
C SER A 11 48.57 8.23 50.22
N GLY A 12 48.81 8.47 48.95
CA GLY A 12 48.72 7.61 47.77
C GLY A 12 49.72 8.09 46.73
N SER A 13 50.29 7.10 46.05
CA SER A 13 50.96 7.22 44.76
C SER A 13 50.01 7.87 43.76
N THR A 14 50.37 9.03 43.22
CA THR A 14 49.83 9.51 41.94
C THR A 14 50.47 8.64 40.86
N LEU A 15 49.82 7.50 40.59
CA LEU A 15 50.19 6.60 39.51
C LEU A 15 50.13 7.37 38.17
N PRO A 16 51.12 7.20 37.28
CA PRO A 16 51.01 7.65 35.91
C PRO A 16 49.88 6.88 35.24
N GLY A 17 48.96 7.63 34.62
CA GLY A 17 47.89 7.07 33.82
C GLY A 17 48.47 6.11 32.79
N LYS A 18 47.90 4.90 32.74
CA LYS A 18 48.19 3.84 31.77
C LYS A 18 48.26 4.43 30.37
N THR A 19 49.46 4.56 29.84
CA THR A 19 49.73 4.93 28.45
C THR A 19 49.38 3.72 27.57
N THR A 20 48.29 3.82 26.82
CA THR A 20 47.96 2.90 25.74
C THR A 20 48.95 3.10 24.59
N ARG A 21 49.78 2.08 24.34
CA ARG A 21 50.49 1.65 23.12
C ARG A 21 50.49 2.53 21.83
N SER A 22 50.64 3.85 21.91
CA SER A 22 51.06 4.72 20.81
C SER A 22 52.24 5.56 21.25
N SER A 23 53.43 4.95 21.24
CA SER A 23 54.68 5.66 21.46
C SER A 23 55.06 6.45 20.21
N GLY A 24 55.08 7.78 20.30
CA GLY A 24 56.26 8.54 19.83
C GLY A 24 56.04 9.82 19.01
N LEU A 25 55.16 9.82 18.01
CA LEU A 25 55.13 10.91 17.01
C LEU A 25 53.70 11.44 16.79
N PRO A 26 53.48 12.77 16.87
CA PRO A 26 52.22 13.39 16.46
C PRO A 26 51.88 13.04 15.01
N ILE A 27 50.61 12.82 14.69
CA ILE A 27 50.14 12.63 13.31
C ILE A 27 50.52 13.84 12.44
N GLU A 28 50.51 15.04 13.02
CA GLU A 28 50.92 16.28 12.36
C GLU A 28 52.37 16.24 11.91
N ASP A 29 53.28 15.67 12.71
CA ASP A 29 54.70 15.55 12.37
C ASP A 29 54.94 14.50 11.27
N ILE A 30 54.08 13.47 11.18
CA ILE A 30 54.13 12.44 10.14
C ILE A 30 53.59 12.97 8.81
N VAL A 31 52.51 13.76 8.86
CA VAL A 31 51.87 14.33 7.66
C VAL A 31 52.71 15.47 7.07
N ASN A 32 53.41 16.23 7.91
CA ASN A 32 54.23 17.37 7.50
C ASN A 32 55.72 17.03 7.34
N ASP A 33 56.09 15.75 7.30
CA ASP A 33 57.48 15.33 7.11
C ASP A 33 58.03 15.90 5.78
N PRO A 34 59.06 16.77 5.82
CA PRO A 34 59.61 17.37 4.61
C PRO A 34 60.23 16.34 3.66
N ASP A 35 60.66 15.20 4.18
CA ASP A 35 61.32 14.11 3.45
C ASP A 35 60.31 13.07 2.93
N ALA A 36 59.03 13.18 3.26
CA ALA A 36 57.99 12.29 2.74
C ALA A 36 57.68 12.56 1.26
N GLU A 37 57.60 11.49 0.47
CA GLU A 37 57.36 11.55 -0.98
C GLU A 37 55.90 11.93 -1.33
N ILE A 38 54.96 11.69 -0.43
CA ILE A 38 53.52 11.93 -0.62
C ILE A 38 53.04 13.01 0.36
N LYS A 39 52.74 14.21 -0.14
CA LYS A 39 52.41 15.39 0.69
C LYS A 39 50.95 15.85 0.64
N ASP A 40 50.19 15.35 -0.33
CA ASP A 40 48.80 15.76 -0.55
C ASP A 40 47.98 14.64 -1.20
N ALA A 41 46.66 14.79 -1.20
CA ALA A 41 45.72 13.80 -1.73
C ALA A 41 45.85 13.56 -3.24
N VAL A 42 46.31 14.56 -4.00
CA VAL A 42 46.50 14.46 -5.46
C VAL A 42 47.77 13.65 -5.75
N SER A 43 48.85 13.92 -5.04
CA SER A 43 50.11 13.17 -5.07
C SER A 43 49.88 11.72 -4.63
N ALA A 44 49.09 11.49 -3.57
CA ALA A 44 48.72 10.16 -3.10
C ALA A 44 47.93 9.38 -4.16
N ARG A 45 46.96 10.04 -4.81
CA ARG A 45 46.18 9.44 -5.91
C ARG A 45 47.09 9.06 -7.08
N LYS A 46 47.96 9.96 -7.52
CA LYS A 46 48.89 9.69 -8.62
C LYS A 46 49.80 8.49 -8.33
N PHE A 47 50.25 8.35 -7.08
CA PHE A 47 51.05 7.22 -6.65
C PHE A 47 50.25 5.90 -6.66
N LEU A 48 49.03 5.89 -6.11
CA LEU A 48 48.18 4.71 -6.11
C LEU A 48 47.77 4.28 -7.53
N ASP A 49 47.47 5.24 -8.41
CA ASP A 49 47.09 4.99 -9.82
C ASP A 49 48.24 4.43 -10.66
N GLN A 50 49.50 4.56 -10.22
CA GLN A 50 50.65 3.95 -10.88
C GLN A 50 50.81 2.46 -10.52
N LEU A 51 50.35 2.05 -9.35
CA LEU A 51 50.74 0.76 -8.75
C LEU A 51 49.56 -0.17 -8.43
N TYR A 52 48.40 0.39 -8.07
CA TYR A 52 47.32 -0.36 -7.42
C TYR A 52 45.91 0.00 -7.91
N THR A 53 45.70 1.11 -8.62
CA THR A 53 44.38 1.55 -9.13
C THR A 53 44.40 1.86 -10.64
N VAL A 54 43.22 1.87 -11.27
CA VAL A 54 43.05 2.14 -12.71
C VAL A 54 43.02 3.65 -12.94
N GLN A 55 43.84 4.14 -13.89
CA GLN A 55 43.90 5.56 -14.21
C GLN A 55 42.56 6.09 -14.72
N GLY A 56 42.09 7.18 -14.10
CA GLY A 56 40.90 7.92 -14.53
C GLY A 56 39.61 7.60 -13.77
N GLU A 57 39.58 6.58 -12.92
CA GLU A 57 38.41 6.31 -12.06
C GLU A 57 38.39 7.16 -10.78
N PRO A 58 37.20 7.54 -10.27
CA PRO A 58 37.10 8.20 -8.98
C PRO A 58 37.51 7.23 -7.87
N VAL A 59 38.52 7.60 -7.07
CA VAL A 59 38.91 6.84 -5.87
C VAL A 59 37.71 6.74 -4.94
N THR A 60 37.18 5.54 -4.81
CA THR A 60 36.17 5.19 -3.80
C THR A 60 36.84 4.51 -2.60
N PRO A 61 36.18 4.46 -1.44
CA PRO A 61 36.68 3.72 -0.28
C PRO A 61 36.94 2.23 -0.57
N GLU A 62 36.21 1.63 -1.51
CA GLU A 62 36.44 0.26 -1.99
C GLU A 62 37.78 0.14 -2.72
N HIS A 63 38.10 1.11 -3.59
CA HIS A 63 39.39 1.16 -4.27
C HIS A 63 40.55 1.28 -3.28
N LEU A 64 40.39 2.10 -2.22
CA LEU A 64 41.40 2.22 -1.16
C LEU A 64 41.54 0.93 -0.34
N SER A 65 40.42 0.29 0.01
CA SER A 65 40.41 -1.01 0.70
C SER A 65 41.17 -2.06 -0.13
N GLN A 66 40.90 -2.11 -1.44
CA GLN A 66 41.56 -3.03 -2.37
C GLN A 66 43.06 -2.77 -2.49
N ALA A 67 43.47 -1.50 -2.61
CA ALA A 67 44.88 -1.12 -2.63
C ALA A 67 45.60 -1.55 -1.34
N LEU A 68 44.98 -1.35 -0.17
CA LEU A 68 45.54 -1.82 1.11
C LEU A 68 45.67 -3.34 1.17
N PHE A 69 44.71 -4.09 0.61
CA PHE A 69 44.85 -5.55 0.49
C PHE A 69 46.06 -5.94 -0.36
N TYR A 70 46.27 -5.31 -1.52
CA TYR A 70 47.45 -5.58 -2.36
C TYR A 70 48.76 -5.22 -1.67
N ILE A 71 48.82 -4.07 -0.99
CA ILE A 71 50.00 -3.66 -0.21
C ILE A 71 50.31 -4.69 0.88
N SER A 72 49.29 -5.24 1.55
CA SER A 72 49.47 -6.27 2.59
C SER A 72 50.10 -7.58 2.08
N GLN A 73 50.03 -7.83 0.77
CA GLN A 73 50.58 -9.03 0.12
C GLN A 73 52.05 -8.87 -0.31
N SER A 74 52.62 -7.67 -0.20
CA SER A 74 54.02 -7.44 -0.52
C SER A 74 54.96 -8.25 0.39
N LYS A 75 56.07 -8.73 -0.19
CA LYS A 75 57.04 -9.61 0.49
C LYS A 75 57.80 -8.91 1.63
N SER A 76 57.86 -7.58 1.62
CA SER A 76 58.55 -6.76 2.61
C SER A 76 57.77 -6.56 3.92
N VAL A 77 56.48 -6.91 3.97
CA VAL A 77 55.61 -6.62 5.11
C VAL A 77 55.63 -7.77 6.12
N ASN A 78 55.94 -7.45 7.39
CA ASN A 78 55.90 -8.43 8.48
C ASN A 78 54.44 -8.82 8.83
N SER A 79 54.24 -9.90 9.61
CA SER A 79 52.90 -10.42 9.92
C SER A 79 52.03 -9.44 10.72
N THR A 80 52.61 -8.68 11.64
CA THR A 80 51.89 -7.69 12.45
C THR A 80 51.40 -6.52 11.60
N THR A 81 52.28 -5.97 10.77
CA THR A 81 51.96 -4.88 9.84
C THR A 81 50.94 -5.34 8.79
N ARG A 82 51.04 -6.58 8.29
CA ARG A 82 50.04 -7.16 7.39
C ARG A 82 48.66 -7.20 8.03
N SER A 83 48.56 -7.68 9.27
CA SER A 83 47.29 -7.73 10.00
C SER A 83 46.73 -6.33 10.28
N ALA A 84 47.59 -5.36 10.61
CA ALA A 84 47.18 -3.97 10.80
C ALA A 84 46.62 -3.37 9.50
N ILE A 85 47.33 -3.51 8.38
CA ILE A 85 46.88 -3.02 7.07
C ILE A 85 45.53 -3.64 6.68
N ARG A 86 45.38 -4.96 6.85
CA ARG A 86 44.11 -5.65 6.56
C ARG A 86 42.97 -5.19 7.45
N ALA A 87 43.22 -4.97 8.75
CA ALA A 87 42.21 -4.44 9.66
C ALA A 87 41.76 -3.05 9.25
N THR A 88 42.70 -2.16 8.89
CA THR A 88 42.38 -0.83 8.36
C THR A 88 41.58 -0.92 7.06
N ALA A 89 41.93 -1.83 6.14
CA ALA A 89 41.19 -2.03 4.89
C ALA A 89 39.72 -2.42 5.12
N TYR A 90 39.45 -3.29 6.09
CA TYR A 90 38.09 -3.65 6.48
C TYR A 90 37.33 -2.47 7.09
N LEU A 91 37.97 -1.72 8.00
CA LEU A 91 37.34 -0.56 8.66
C LEU A 91 37.03 0.58 7.68
N VAL A 92 37.90 0.82 6.69
CA VAL A 92 37.65 1.83 5.64
C VAL A 92 36.37 1.50 4.85
N ARG A 93 36.17 0.21 4.51
CA ARG A 93 34.97 -0.24 3.81
C ARG A 93 33.72 -0.16 4.69
N ASP A 94 33.83 -0.51 5.96
CA ASP A 94 32.72 -0.47 6.91
C ASP A 94 32.25 0.97 7.19
N LEU A 95 33.18 1.88 7.45
CA LEU A 95 32.90 3.31 7.65
C LEU A 95 32.30 3.97 6.41
N ALA A 96 32.74 3.57 5.21
CA ALA A 96 32.16 4.06 3.96
C ALA A 96 30.72 3.59 3.77
N ALA A 97 30.43 2.31 4.06
CA ALA A 97 29.08 1.77 4.01
C ALA A 97 28.15 2.50 4.98
N LEU A 98 28.63 2.81 6.20
CA LEU A 98 27.89 3.57 7.19
C LEU A 98 27.60 5.00 6.73
N ALA A 99 28.59 5.72 6.19
CA ALA A 99 28.39 7.08 5.68
C ALA A 99 27.39 7.13 4.50
N ILE A 100 27.44 6.13 3.60
CA ILE A 100 26.46 6.00 2.52
C ILE A 100 25.06 5.74 3.07
N ALA A 101 24.93 4.84 4.06
CA ALA A 101 23.65 4.52 4.68
C ALA A 101 23.05 5.74 5.40
N GLU A 102 23.84 6.52 6.14
CA GLU A 102 23.40 7.76 6.79
C GLU A 102 22.93 8.81 5.75
N SER A 103 23.69 8.97 4.66
CA SER A 103 23.33 9.88 3.57
C SER A 103 22.00 9.50 2.92
N ILE A 104 21.81 8.21 2.61
CA ILE A 104 20.55 7.68 2.07
C ILE A 104 19.41 7.91 3.06
N THR A 105 19.61 7.59 4.34
CA THR A 105 18.60 7.75 5.39
C THR A 105 18.16 9.21 5.51
N LYS A 106 19.12 10.13 5.52
CA LYS A 106 18.84 11.58 5.57
C LYS A 106 18.10 12.07 4.33
N ALA A 107 18.52 11.63 3.14
CA ALA A 107 17.86 12.01 1.89
C ALA A 107 16.42 11.49 1.82
N VAL A 108 16.19 10.23 2.19
CA VAL A 108 14.85 9.63 2.24
C VAL A 108 13.97 10.35 3.25
N SER A 109 14.47 10.62 4.47
CA SER A 109 13.71 11.35 5.49
C SER A 109 13.28 12.72 4.99
N SER A 110 14.19 13.51 4.41
CA SER A 110 13.86 14.86 3.92
C SER A 110 12.81 14.88 2.80
N LYS A 111 12.84 13.89 1.90
CA LYS A 111 11.84 13.76 0.83
C LYS A 111 10.50 13.31 1.37
N LEU A 112 10.49 12.40 2.35
CA LEU A 112 9.26 11.94 2.99
C LEU A 112 8.59 13.09 3.74
N ASP A 113 9.34 13.87 4.52
CA ASP A 113 8.81 15.03 5.24
C ASP A 113 8.13 16.02 4.28
N THR A 114 8.77 16.32 3.15
CA THR A 114 8.21 17.25 2.16
C THR A 114 6.95 16.68 1.48
N SER A 115 7.01 15.42 1.04
CA SER A 115 5.88 14.77 0.35
C SER A 115 4.67 14.59 1.27
N VAL A 116 4.89 14.15 2.51
CA VAL A 116 3.85 13.96 3.51
C VAL A 116 3.22 15.29 3.90
N LEU A 117 4.01 16.36 4.09
CA LEU A 117 3.47 17.70 4.37
C LEU A 117 2.57 18.21 3.24
N ILE A 118 2.99 18.05 1.97
CA ILE A 118 2.19 18.46 0.81
C ILE A 118 0.89 17.65 0.74
N ALA A 119 0.97 16.32 0.87
CA ALA A 119 -0.18 15.43 0.79
C ALA A 119 -1.19 15.71 1.91
N ILE A 120 -0.72 15.86 3.16
CA ILE A 120 -1.59 16.19 4.30
C ILE A 120 -2.23 17.57 4.08
N SER A 121 -1.47 18.58 3.66
CA SER A 121 -1.99 19.93 3.41
C SER A 121 -3.12 19.94 2.37
N LEU A 122 -2.98 19.16 1.29
CA LEU A 122 -4.03 19.01 0.27
C LEU A 122 -5.31 18.41 0.86
N HIS A 123 -5.19 17.38 1.71
CA HIS A 123 -6.35 16.74 2.33
C HIS A 123 -7.02 17.66 3.36
N VAL A 124 -6.24 18.41 4.16
CA VAL A 124 -6.77 19.41 5.09
C VAL A 124 -7.55 20.49 4.33
N GLY A 125 -7.04 20.97 3.20
CA GLY A 125 -7.75 21.93 2.34
C GLY A 125 -9.07 21.39 1.80
N LYS A 126 -9.09 20.13 1.34
CA LYS A 126 -10.34 19.47 0.89
C LYS A 126 -11.35 19.36 2.03
N ILE A 127 -10.92 18.91 3.21
CA ILE A 127 -11.78 18.78 4.39
C ILE A 127 -12.39 20.13 4.76
N MET A 128 -11.57 21.20 4.79
CA MET A 128 -12.03 22.56 5.09
C MET A 128 -13.09 23.04 4.09
N SER A 129 -12.86 22.84 2.78
CA SER A 129 -13.83 23.21 1.75
C SER A 129 -15.14 22.44 1.87
N THR A 130 -15.10 21.15 2.22
CA THR A 130 -16.32 20.39 2.53
C THR A 130 -17.03 20.89 3.78
N ALA A 131 -16.29 21.32 4.80
CA ALA A 131 -16.88 21.89 6.02
C ALA A 131 -17.62 23.20 5.69
N GLU A 132 -17.04 24.10 4.89
CA GLU A 132 -17.69 25.33 4.42
C GLU A 132 -18.98 25.04 3.62
N LYS A 133 -18.94 24.05 2.72
CA LYS A 133 -20.11 23.61 1.95
C LYS A 133 -21.21 23.01 2.85
N LEU A 134 -20.83 22.33 3.93
CA LEU A 134 -21.79 21.79 4.89
C LEU A 134 -22.43 22.89 5.74
N GLU A 135 -21.66 23.89 6.14
CA GLU A 135 -22.15 25.04 6.90
C GLU A 135 -23.16 25.85 6.09
N THR A 136 -22.85 26.15 4.82
CA THR A 136 -23.79 26.82 3.90
C THR A 136 -25.06 25.99 3.65
N ALA A 137 -24.95 24.66 3.53
CA ALA A 137 -26.13 23.79 3.42
C ALA A 137 -26.98 23.82 4.70
N ASN A 138 -26.35 23.86 5.87
CA ASN A 138 -27.04 23.95 7.14
C ASN A 138 -27.79 25.29 7.28
N GLU A 139 -27.18 26.41 6.87
CA GLU A 139 -27.86 27.72 6.81
C GLU A 139 -29.10 27.69 5.91
N GLN A 140 -29.01 27.04 4.73
CA GLN A 140 -30.15 26.89 3.83
C GLN A 140 -31.29 26.08 4.46
N ILE A 141 -30.96 24.99 5.18
CA ILE A 141 -31.95 24.17 5.89
C ILE A 141 -32.65 24.99 6.98
N VAL A 142 -31.90 25.79 7.75
CA VAL A 142 -32.45 26.68 8.78
C VAL A 142 -33.38 27.74 8.18
N MET A 143 -33.00 28.33 7.04
CA MET A 143 -33.87 29.28 6.34
C MET A 143 -35.16 28.63 5.81
N LEU A 144 -35.07 27.41 5.29
CA LEU A 144 -36.23 26.68 4.79
C LEU A 144 -37.17 26.26 5.92
N SER A 145 -36.64 25.78 7.05
CA SER A 145 -37.45 25.40 8.20
C SER A 145 -38.17 26.62 8.81
N ALA A 146 -37.52 27.77 8.88
CA ALA A 146 -38.14 29.03 9.31
C ALA A 146 -39.28 29.48 8.37
N LYS A 147 -39.12 29.32 7.05
CA LYS A 147 -40.19 29.61 6.07
C LYS A 147 -41.38 28.66 6.20
N ILE A 148 -41.14 27.37 6.45
CA ILE A 148 -42.20 26.39 6.68
C ILE A 148 -42.97 26.70 7.96
N ALA A 149 -42.28 27.07 9.04
CA ALA A 149 -42.91 27.45 10.30
C ALA A 149 -43.78 28.72 10.17
N LYS A 150 -43.32 29.71 9.41
CA LYS A 150 -44.05 30.97 9.20
C LYS A 150 -45.33 30.82 8.35
N ASN A 151 -45.40 29.76 7.54
CA ASN A 151 -46.58 29.45 6.72
C ASN A 151 -47.65 28.63 7.48
N ALA A 152 -47.43 28.32 8.77
CA ALA A 152 -48.28 27.41 9.55
C ALA A 152 -49.10 28.07 10.68
N GLU A 153 -49.24 29.40 10.74
CA GLU A 153 -50.17 30.09 11.66
C GLU A 153 -51.45 30.48 10.86
N THR A 154 -52.64 29.88 11.01
CA THR A 154 -53.67 29.99 12.10
C THR A 154 -54.95 29.18 11.66
N PRO A 155 -56.05 29.00 12.45
CA PRO A 155 -56.33 28.04 13.56
C PRO A 155 -57.41 26.94 13.29
N ALA A 156 -57.44 25.94 14.20
CA ALA A 156 -58.51 25.01 14.70
C ALA A 156 -59.77 24.70 13.84
N THR A 157 -60.24 23.45 13.65
CA THR A 157 -60.81 22.50 14.64
C THR A 157 -61.25 21.23 13.89
N THR A 158 -61.08 20.01 14.44
CA THR A 158 -62.15 19.00 14.73
C THR A 158 -61.53 17.67 15.18
N THR A 159 -61.94 17.26 16.37
CA THR A 159 -61.71 16.02 17.10
C THR A 159 -62.16 14.77 16.34
N THR A 160 -61.37 13.67 16.34
CA THR A 160 -61.81 12.29 16.67
C THR A 160 -60.67 11.25 16.60
N LEU A 161 -60.40 10.64 17.76
CA LEU A 161 -59.89 9.29 18.13
C LEU A 161 -58.79 8.55 17.30
N PRO A 162 -57.78 7.93 17.97
CA PRO A 162 -56.65 7.27 17.31
C PRO A 162 -56.93 5.79 16.98
N VAL A 163 -56.80 5.43 15.71
CA VAL A 163 -56.63 4.02 15.27
C VAL A 163 -55.13 3.81 15.04
N PRO A 164 -54.50 2.74 15.57
CA PRO A 164 -53.08 2.51 15.39
C PRO A 164 -52.82 2.08 13.94
N PHE A 165 -52.23 2.97 13.15
CA PHE A 165 -51.64 2.58 11.87
C PHE A 165 -50.54 1.52 12.15
N PRO A 166 -50.52 0.38 11.45
CA PRO A 166 -49.42 -0.56 11.57
C PRO A 166 -48.15 0.11 11.05
N ALA A 167 -47.09 0.07 11.88
CA ALA A 167 -45.80 0.65 11.56
C ALA A 167 -45.28 0.15 10.19
N PRO A 168 -44.60 1.01 9.41
CA PRO A 168 -44.05 0.63 8.11
C PRO A 168 -43.13 -0.59 8.25
N TYR A 169 -43.12 -1.46 7.24
CA TYR A 169 -42.42 -2.76 7.25
C TYR A 169 -40.94 -2.69 7.70
N ARG A 170 -40.26 -1.56 7.48
CA ARG A 170 -38.90 -1.33 7.97
C ARG A 170 -38.81 -1.43 9.50
N ASP A 171 -39.80 -0.89 10.21
CA ASP A 171 -39.78 -0.78 11.67
C ASP A 171 -40.04 -2.15 12.30
N ALA A 172 -40.89 -2.97 11.67
CA ALA A 172 -41.16 -4.36 12.06
C ALA A 172 -39.92 -5.29 11.91
N LEU A 173 -39.02 -4.99 10.98
CA LEU A 173 -37.75 -5.73 10.82
C LEU A 173 -36.67 -5.28 11.81
N THR A 174 -36.75 -4.04 12.32
CA THR A 174 -35.80 -3.53 13.32
C THR A 174 -36.20 -3.85 14.75
N THR A 175 -37.50 -4.07 15.02
CA THR A 175 -37.98 -4.56 16.31
C THR A 175 -37.66 -6.05 16.45
N THR A 176 -36.44 -6.33 16.91
CA THR A 176 -36.07 -7.67 17.37
C THR A 176 -36.81 -7.93 18.69
N ALA A 177 -38.03 -8.46 18.60
CA ALA A 177 -38.66 -9.14 19.72
C ALA A 177 -37.97 -10.50 19.87
N ASN A 178 -37.25 -10.68 20.99
CA ASN A 178 -36.67 -11.96 21.39
C ASN A 178 -37.79 -12.98 21.60
N ASN A 179 -38.13 -13.74 20.55
CA ASN A 179 -39.02 -14.88 20.66
C ASN A 179 -38.15 -16.16 20.77
N PRO A 180 -38.22 -16.91 21.89
CA PRO A 180 -37.32 -18.04 22.14
C PRO A 180 -37.54 -19.28 21.25
N ASN A 181 -38.53 -19.27 20.33
CA ASN A 181 -38.90 -20.44 19.52
C ASN A 181 -38.55 -20.33 18.02
N GLN A 182 -37.69 -19.39 17.59
CA GLN A 182 -37.23 -19.38 16.19
C GLN A 182 -35.98 -20.25 15.98
N ILE A 183 -36.14 -21.26 15.13
CA ILE A 183 -35.06 -22.07 14.57
C ILE A 183 -34.05 -21.12 13.90
N LEU A 184 -32.79 -21.23 14.32
CA LEU A 184 -31.68 -20.36 13.94
C LEU A 184 -31.26 -20.63 12.49
N LEU A 185 -32.04 -20.14 11.53
CA LEU A 185 -31.58 -19.98 10.15
C LEU A 185 -30.43 -18.98 10.17
N GLY A 186 -29.22 -19.49 9.90
CA GLY A 186 -27.93 -18.80 9.80
C GLY A 186 -27.91 -17.31 10.11
N ARG A 187 -27.23 -16.94 11.20
CA ARG A 187 -26.94 -15.57 11.63
C ARG A 187 -26.79 -14.65 10.41
N ARG A 188 -27.79 -13.78 10.18
CA ARG A 188 -27.70 -12.77 9.11
C ARG A 188 -26.39 -12.00 9.31
N PRO A 189 -25.54 -11.85 8.27
CA PRO A 189 -24.37 -11.00 8.36
C PRO A 189 -24.83 -9.62 8.82
N THR A 190 -24.17 -9.08 9.85
CA THR A 190 -24.45 -7.71 10.30
C THR A 190 -24.25 -6.75 9.12
N GLN A 191 -24.93 -5.60 9.14
CA GLN A 191 -24.81 -4.59 8.09
C GLN A 191 -23.34 -4.21 7.83
N GLU A 192 -22.52 -4.18 8.87
CA GLU A 192 -21.06 -3.98 8.78
C GLU A 192 -20.34 -5.11 8.05
N HIS A 193 -20.69 -6.36 8.31
CA HIS A 193 -20.13 -7.52 7.61
C HIS A 193 -20.47 -7.46 6.11
N ALA A 194 -21.71 -7.11 5.78
CA ALA A 194 -22.13 -6.93 4.39
C ALA A 194 -21.37 -5.79 3.69
N LYS A 195 -21.17 -4.66 4.38
CA LYS A 195 -20.36 -3.54 3.89
C LYS A 195 -18.89 -3.94 3.68
N ALA A 196 -18.28 -4.64 4.62
CA ALA A 196 -16.90 -5.11 4.52
C ALA A 196 -16.68 -6.07 3.35
N HIS A 197 -17.59 -7.04 3.15
CA HIS A 197 -17.53 -7.93 1.99
C HIS A 197 -17.75 -7.20 0.68
N THR A 198 -18.58 -6.16 0.64
CA THR A 198 -18.78 -5.34 -0.56
C THR A 198 -17.50 -4.59 -0.91
N ALA A 199 -16.89 -3.92 0.07
CA ALA A 199 -15.63 -3.20 -0.13
C ALA A 199 -14.48 -4.08 -0.63
N ILE A 200 -14.40 -5.35 -0.19
CA ILE A 200 -13.42 -6.31 -0.72
C ILE A 200 -13.74 -6.64 -2.19
N ARG A 201 -15.01 -6.91 -2.51
CA ARG A 201 -15.44 -7.27 -3.87
C ARG A 201 -15.27 -6.13 -4.87
N ASP A 202 -15.42 -4.89 -4.42
CA ASP A 202 -15.27 -3.70 -5.27
C ASP A 202 -13.81 -3.50 -5.74
N ARG A 203 -12.85 -4.07 -4.99
CA ARG A 203 -11.42 -4.08 -5.31
C ARG A 203 -11.01 -5.27 -6.19
N GLN A 204 -11.93 -6.17 -6.52
CA GLN A 204 -11.62 -7.38 -7.27
C GLN A 204 -11.97 -7.24 -8.73
N VAL A 205 -11.20 -7.87 -9.63
CA VAL A 205 -11.50 -8.03 -11.05
C VAL A 205 -11.39 -9.51 -11.42
N LEU A 206 -12.42 -10.05 -12.09
CA LEU A 206 -12.43 -11.44 -12.54
C LEU A 206 -12.07 -11.48 -14.03
N ILE A 207 -11.04 -12.24 -14.36
CA ILE A 207 -10.59 -12.54 -15.72
C ILE A 207 -11.00 -13.96 -16.04
N ASP A 208 -11.59 -14.16 -17.20
CA ASP A 208 -11.96 -15.45 -17.77
C ASP A 208 -11.04 -15.69 -18.98
N PRO A 209 -9.92 -16.41 -18.81
CA PRO A 209 -9.08 -16.82 -19.93
C PRO A 209 -9.71 -18.01 -20.66
N ASP A 210 -9.54 -18.07 -21.97
CA ASP A 210 -9.93 -19.24 -22.74
C ASP A 210 -9.16 -20.51 -22.31
N ARG A 211 -9.74 -21.68 -22.55
CA ARG A 211 -9.17 -22.98 -22.14
C ARG A 211 -7.78 -23.22 -22.71
N ASP A 212 -7.48 -22.63 -23.86
CA ASP A 212 -6.22 -22.78 -24.58
C ASP A 212 -5.21 -21.66 -24.26
N HIS A 213 -5.43 -20.85 -23.22
CA HIS A 213 -4.49 -19.82 -22.85
C HIS A 213 -3.15 -20.43 -22.41
N LEU A 214 -2.08 -20.06 -23.11
CA LEU A 214 -0.73 -20.62 -22.91
C LEU A 214 -0.08 -20.30 -21.55
N ILE A 215 -0.64 -19.35 -20.79
CA ILE A 215 0.01 -18.74 -19.61
C ILE A 215 -0.95 -18.65 -18.41
N LEU A 216 -2.24 -18.36 -18.63
CA LEU A 216 -3.27 -18.32 -17.58
C LEU A 216 -4.01 -19.67 -17.45
N ASN A 217 -3.28 -20.78 -17.48
CA ASN A 217 -3.83 -22.12 -17.30
C ASN A 217 -3.38 -22.73 -15.95
N GLU A 218 -3.97 -23.86 -15.55
CA GLU A 218 -3.63 -24.54 -14.28
C GLU A 218 -2.24 -25.18 -14.29
N THR A 219 -1.62 -25.37 -15.47
CA THR A 219 -0.34 -26.07 -15.64
C THR A 219 0.87 -25.14 -15.64
N THR A 220 0.66 -23.83 -15.85
CA THR A 220 1.71 -22.82 -15.84
C THR A 220 2.10 -22.45 -14.42
N LYS A 221 3.39 -22.17 -14.20
CA LYS A 221 3.89 -21.70 -12.91
C LYS A 221 3.19 -20.40 -12.51
N ARG A 222 2.76 -20.33 -11.24
CA ARG A 222 2.05 -19.17 -10.69
C ARG A 222 2.83 -17.87 -10.86
N GLU A 223 4.14 -17.93 -10.74
CA GLU A 223 5.05 -16.78 -10.86
C GLU A 223 4.95 -16.15 -12.25
N THR A 224 4.96 -16.96 -13.30
CA THR A 224 4.84 -16.50 -14.69
C THR A 224 3.50 -15.83 -14.96
N ALA A 225 2.41 -16.35 -14.40
CA ALA A 225 1.10 -15.71 -14.50
C ALA A 225 1.06 -14.36 -13.77
N ILE A 226 1.67 -14.26 -12.58
CA ILE A 226 1.76 -13.01 -11.82
C ILE A 226 2.59 -11.96 -12.59
N ASP A 227 3.71 -12.35 -13.19
CA ASP A 227 4.55 -11.43 -13.94
C ASP A 227 3.87 -10.91 -15.20
N LEU A 228 3.10 -11.76 -15.91
CA LEU A 228 2.26 -11.32 -17.03
C LEU A 228 1.18 -10.32 -16.58
N ILE A 229 0.51 -10.59 -15.45
CA ILE A 229 -0.50 -9.68 -14.89
C ILE A 229 0.14 -8.34 -14.51
N ARG A 230 1.34 -8.35 -13.91
CA ARG A 230 2.08 -7.13 -13.58
C ARG A 230 2.41 -6.32 -14.82
N GLN A 231 2.89 -6.98 -15.88
CA GLN A 231 3.17 -6.32 -17.15
C GLN A 231 1.91 -5.71 -17.79
N ALA A 232 0.77 -6.39 -17.67
CA ALA A 232 -0.51 -5.86 -18.13
C ALA A 232 -0.98 -4.66 -17.30
N ILE A 233 -0.74 -4.66 -15.98
CA ILE A 233 -1.03 -3.51 -15.10
C ILE A 233 -0.16 -2.31 -15.49
N GLU A 234 1.14 -2.51 -15.68
CA GLU A 234 2.10 -1.45 -16.02
C GLU A 234 1.76 -0.78 -17.37
N ALA A 235 1.21 -1.52 -18.33
CA ALA A 235 0.75 -0.97 -19.61
C ALA A 235 -0.48 -0.06 -19.48
N VAL A 236 -1.27 -0.22 -18.41
CA VAL A 236 -2.48 0.57 -18.13
C VAL A 236 -2.21 1.68 -17.12
N ASP A 237 -1.07 1.61 -16.43
CA ASP A 237 -0.61 2.63 -15.52
C ASP A 237 -0.26 3.91 -16.29
N ARG A 238 -0.87 5.02 -15.90
CA ARG A 238 -0.72 6.33 -16.54
C ARG A 238 -0.48 7.36 -15.45
N VAL A 239 0.23 8.43 -15.79
CA VAL A 239 0.55 9.53 -14.85
C VAL A 239 -0.70 10.15 -14.20
N ASP A 240 -1.84 10.16 -14.91
CA ASP A 240 -3.13 10.65 -14.42
C ASP A 240 -4.04 9.56 -13.81
N GLY A 241 -3.55 8.32 -13.67
CA GLY A 241 -4.29 7.18 -13.13
C GLY A 241 -4.24 7.08 -11.60
N PRO A 242 -5.15 6.31 -10.97
CA PRO A 242 -5.02 5.96 -9.56
C PRO A 242 -3.82 5.02 -9.40
N GLU A 243 -3.21 5.00 -8.21
CA GLU A 243 -2.16 4.03 -7.90
C GLU A 243 -2.70 2.59 -7.99
N ILE A 244 -2.20 1.81 -8.95
CA ILE A 244 -2.64 0.42 -9.20
C ILE A 244 -1.63 -0.54 -8.60
N GLN A 245 -1.98 -1.21 -7.51
CA GLN A 245 -1.16 -2.27 -6.94
C GLN A 245 -1.94 -3.58 -6.86
N LEU A 246 -1.31 -4.66 -7.33
CA LEU A 246 -1.83 -6.01 -7.21
C LEU A 246 -1.57 -6.56 -5.81
N LYS A 247 -2.64 -6.86 -5.06
CA LYS A 247 -2.55 -7.43 -3.71
C LYS A 247 -2.57 -8.95 -3.72
N SER A 248 -3.48 -9.53 -4.48
CA SER A 248 -3.65 -10.99 -4.53
C SER A 248 -4.07 -11.46 -5.91
N VAL A 249 -3.68 -12.68 -6.23
CA VAL A 249 -4.09 -13.42 -7.43
C VAL A 249 -4.59 -14.78 -6.96
N ALA A 250 -5.83 -15.10 -7.29
CA ALA A 250 -6.45 -16.38 -6.97
C ALA A 250 -6.98 -17.03 -8.26
N GLN A 251 -6.44 -18.21 -8.59
CA GLN A 251 -6.95 -19.03 -9.67
C GLN A 251 -8.15 -19.85 -9.17
N LEU A 252 -9.25 -19.81 -9.92
CA LEU A 252 -10.48 -20.52 -9.63
C LEU A 252 -10.52 -21.84 -10.40
N ARG A 253 -11.31 -22.80 -9.90
CA ARG A 253 -11.48 -24.14 -10.49
C ARG A 253 -12.10 -24.16 -11.88
N ASN A 254 -12.64 -23.02 -12.33
CA ASN A 254 -13.20 -22.84 -13.66
C ASN A 254 -12.23 -22.12 -14.60
N ASN A 255 -10.91 -22.19 -14.34
CA ASN A 255 -9.84 -21.44 -15.02
C ASN A 255 -9.92 -19.92 -14.90
N GLY A 256 -10.93 -19.36 -14.23
CA GLY A 256 -11.03 -17.93 -13.97
C GLY A 256 -9.91 -17.45 -13.04
N VAL A 257 -9.38 -16.26 -13.30
CA VAL A 257 -8.35 -15.62 -12.47
C VAL A 257 -8.94 -14.40 -11.78
N LEU A 258 -9.00 -14.45 -10.45
CA LEU A 258 -9.48 -13.36 -9.62
C LEU A 258 -8.29 -12.51 -9.16
N LEU A 259 -8.30 -11.24 -9.50
CA LEU A 259 -7.32 -10.25 -9.09
C LEU A 259 -7.92 -9.37 -7.99
N GLU A 260 -7.15 -9.07 -6.95
CA GLU A 260 -7.52 -8.07 -5.94
C GLU A 260 -6.51 -6.92 -5.96
N PHE A 261 -7.02 -5.69 -5.96
CA PHE A 261 -6.24 -4.47 -6.00
C PHE A 261 -6.22 -3.75 -4.66
N ASN A 262 -5.30 -2.79 -4.52
CA ASN A 262 -5.20 -1.92 -3.36
C ASN A 262 -6.46 -1.08 -3.10
N SER A 263 -7.15 -0.62 -4.14
CA SER A 263 -8.31 0.27 -4.05
C SER A 263 -9.44 -0.10 -5.02
N GLN A 264 -10.65 0.39 -4.74
CA GLN A 264 -11.80 0.26 -5.65
C GLN A 264 -11.57 1.07 -6.92
N GLU A 265 -10.90 2.22 -6.81
CA GLU A 265 -10.56 3.09 -7.93
C GLU A 265 -9.63 2.39 -8.92
N ALA A 266 -8.65 1.63 -8.45
CA ALA A 266 -7.75 0.82 -9.29
C ALA A 266 -8.53 -0.26 -10.07
N ALA A 267 -9.41 -1.00 -9.39
CA ALA A 267 -10.25 -2.00 -10.04
C ALA A 267 -11.25 -1.38 -11.05
N ALA A 268 -11.81 -0.21 -10.73
CA ALA A 268 -12.67 0.54 -11.64
C ALA A 268 -11.89 1.10 -12.84
N TRP A 269 -10.64 1.53 -12.63
CA TRP A 269 -9.76 2.03 -13.69
C TRP A 269 -9.48 0.97 -14.75
N ILE A 270 -9.18 -0.27 -14.34
CA ILE A 270 -8.96 -1.41 -15.26
C ILE A 270 -10.24 -1.75 -16.04
N ARG A 271 -11.43 -1.56 -15.43
CA ARG A 271 -12.71 -1.83 -16.10
C ARG A 271 -13.10 -0.79 -17.15
N LYS A 272 -12.54 0.42 -17.12
CA LYS A 272 -12.85 1.47 -18.12
C LYS A 272 -12.47 0.99 -19.52
N ALA A 273 -13.31 1.25 -20.52
CA ALA A 273 -13.15 0.75 -21.88
C ALA A 273 -11.71 0.85 -22.47
N PRO A 274 -11.02 2.01 -22.50
CA PRO A 274 -9.68 2.10 -23.11
C PRO A 274 -8.62 1.31 -22.33
N ASN A 275 -8.77 1.26 -21.01
CA ASN A 275 -7.85 0.57 -20.11
C ASN A 275 -8.07 -0.94 -20.16
N ARG A 276 -9.34 -1.36 -20.18
CA ARG A 276 -9.76 -2.75 -20.34
C ARG A 276 -9.19 -3.36 -21.61
N ILE A 277 -9.24 -2.64 -22.73
CA ILE A 277 -8.69 -3.10 -24.00
C ILE A 277 -7.18 -3.27 -23.89
N THR A 278 -6.46 -2.23 -23.46
CA THR A 278 -4.99 -2.26 -23.29
C THR A 278 -4.55 -3.39 -22.35
N PHE A 279 -5.27 -3.58 -21.26
CA PHE A 279 -5.01 -4.63 -20.28
C PHE A 279 -5.18 -6.04 -20.87
N LEU A 280 -6.27 -6.28 -21.61
CA LEU A 280 -6.55 -7.58 -22.23
C LEU A 280 -5.59 -7.88 -23.39
N GLU A 281 -5.24 -6.87 -24.20
CA GLU A 281 -4.24 -7.02 -25.26
C GLU A 281 -2.88 -7.48 -24.72
N LYS A 282 -2.50 -7.01 -23.53
CA LYS A 282 -1.23 -7.40 -22.88
C LYS A 282 -1.27 -8.77 -22.23
N LEU A 283 -2.41 -9.19 -21.70
CA LEU A 283 -2.60 -10.56 -21.25
C LEU A 283 -2.53 -11.55 -22.42
N GLY A 284 -2.93 -11.09 -23.62
CA GLY A 284 -2.96 -11.90 -24.81
C GLY A 284 -4.06 -12.96 -24.76
N GLY A 285 -4.17 -13.74 -25.84
CA GLY A 285 -5.21 -14.75 -26.01
C GLY A 285 -6.63 -14.18 -25.99
N THR A 286 -7.62 -15.08 -26.01
CA THR A 286 -9.04 -14.73 -25.88
C THR A 286 -9.38 -14.57 -24.40
N THR A 287 -8.88 -13.51 -23.75
CA THR A 287 -9.19 -13.20 -22.35
C THR A 287 -10.33 -12.19 -22.26
N MET A 288 -11.24 -12.39 -21.31
CA MET A 288 -12.31 -11.42 -21.03
C MET A 288 -12.38 -11.04 -19.56
N ILE A 289 -12.59 -9.75 -19.28
CA ILE A 289 -13.03 -9.31 -17.95
C ILE A 289 -14.51 -9.61 -17.80
N LYS A 290 -14.86 -10.38 -16.77
CA LYS A 290 -16.24 -10.75 -16.46
C LYS A 290 -16.86 -9.74 -15.51
N ASP A 291 -17.98 -9.16 -15.94
CA ASP A 291 -18.77 -8.30 -15.07
C ASP A 291 -19.44 -9.12 -13.98
N ARG A 292 -19.45 -8.55 -12.77
CA ARG A 292 -20.00 -9.23 -11.61
C ARG A 292 -21.50 -9.05 -11.57
N VAL A 293 -22.23 -10.14 -11.80
CA VAL A 293 -23.69 -10.17 -11.69
C VAL A 293 -24.10 -10.63 -10.29
N TYR A 294 -25.20 -10.07 -9.79
CA TYR A 294 -25.77 -10.41 -8.48
C TYR A 294 -27.19 -10.94 -8.66
N SER A 295 -27.52 -12.02 -7.95
CA SER A 295 -28.89 -12.52 -7.89
C SER A 295 -29.70 -11.69 -6.91
N VAL A 296 -30.70 -10.97 -7.42
CA VAL A 296 -31.64 -10.19 -6.62
C VAL A 296 -33.01 -10.86 -6.67
N VAL A 297 -33.66 -10.97 -5.51
CA VAL A 297 -35.05 -11.45 -5.42
C VAL A 297 -35.97 -10.23 -5.43
N ILE A 298 -36.78 -10.13 -6.47
CA ILE A 298 -37.75 -9.05 -6.63
C ILE A 298 -39.14 -9.58 -6.23
N PRO A 299 -39.76 -9.05 -5.16
CA PRO A 299 -41.12 -9.41 -4.80
C PRO A 299 -42.14 -8.68 -5.69
N PHE A 300 -43.36 -9.22 -5.76
CA PHE A 300 -44.53 -8.59 -6.42
C PHE A 300 -44.41 -8.33 -7.93
N LEU A 301 -43.57 -9.09 -8.64
CA LEU A 301 -43.58 -9.06 -10.11
C LEU A 301 -44.91 -9.66 -10.63
N PRO A 302 -45.70 -8.94 -11.45
CA PRO A 302 -46.97 -9.46 -11.98
C PRO A 302 -46.75 -10.75 -12.77
N THR A 303 -47.57 -11.77 -12.57
CA THR A 303 -47.48 -13.05 -13.29
C THR A 303 -47.83 -12.95 -14.78
N ALA A 304 -48.51 -11.88 -15.18
CA ALA A 304 -48.74 -11.53 -16.58
C ALA A 304 -47.45 -11.02 -17.30
N THR A 305 -46.37 -10.78 -16.56
CA THR A 305 -45.10 -10.34 -17.14
C THR A 305 -44.45 -11.50 -17.89
N ASP A 306 -44.39 -11.36 -19.21
CA ASP A 306 -43.72 -12.32 -20.09
C ASP A 306 -42.20 -12.08 -20.06
N LEU A 307 -41.49 -13.00 -19.38
CA LEU A 307 -40.03 -12.98 -19.22
C LEU A 307 -39.28 -13.51 -20.45
N GLU A 308 -39.96 -14.23 -21.36
CA GLU A 308 -39.35 -14.81 -22.56
C GLU A 308 -39.22 -13.75 -23.68
N ARG A 309 -39.99 -12.67 -23.60
CA ARG A 309 -39.87 -11.55 -24.53
C ARG A 309 -38.57 -10.78 -24.27
N PRO A 310 -37.68 -10.63 -25.29
CA PRO A 310 -36.38 -10.01 -25.13
C PRO A 310 -36.46 -8.54 -24.70
N ASP A 311 -37.52 -7.84 -25.10
CA ASP A 311 -37.71 -6.42 -24.79
C ASP A 311 -38.17 -6.17 -23.35
N THR A 312 -38.74 -7.17 -22.67
CA THR A 312 -39.31 -7.00 -21.32
C THR A 312 -38.23 -6.50 -20.35
N LEU A 313 -37.03 -7.08 -20.40
CA LEU A 313 -35.91 -6.64 -19.54
C LEU A 313 -35.49 -5.19 -19.82
N ARG A 314 -35.43 -4.80 -21.10
CA ARG A 314 -35.02 -3.45 -21.51
C ARG A 314 -36.06 -2.39 -21.12
N LYS A 315 -37.35 -2.75 -21.21
CA LYS A 315 -38.44 -1.92 -20.69
C LYS A 315 -38.36 -1.76 -19.17
N MET A 316 -38.16 -2.86 -18.45
CA MET A 316 -38.00 -2.82 -16.99
C MET A 316 -36.80 -1.94 -16.58
N GLU A 317 -35.67 -2.02 -17.29
CA GLU A 317 -34.54 -1.13 -17.04
C GLU A 317 -34.90 0.34 -17.24
N THR A 318 -35.52 0.65 -18.38
CA THR A 318 -35.89 2.01 -18.76
C THR A 318 -36.93 2.62 -17.80
N GLU A 319 -37.98 1.86 -17.47
CA GLU A 319 -39.07 2.28 -16.57
C GLU A 319 -38.59 2.48 -15.12
N ASN A 320 -37.53 1.77 -14.70
CA ASN A 320 -36.98 1.85 -13.34
C ASN A 320 -35.69 2.68 -13.25
N ASN A 321 -35.32 3.44 -14.30
CA ASN A 321 -34.09 4.24 -14.36
C ASN A 321 -32.81 3.42 -14.08
N ILE A 322 -32.79 2.16 -14.50
CA ILE A 322 -31.62 1.29 -14.41
C ILE A 322 -30.81 1.46 -15.71
N PRO A 323 -29.46 1.51 -15.63
CA PRO A 323 -28.64 1.58 -16.83
C PRO A 323 -28.93 0.43 -17.80
N PRO A 324 -28.86 0.67 -19.12
CA PRO A 324 -29.14 -0.37 -20.10
C PRO A 324 -28.16 -1.54 -19.97
N ASN A 325 -28.65 -2.76 -20.16
CA ASN A 325 -27.87 -4.00 -20.04
C ASN A 325 -27.40 -4.36 -18.61
N SER A 326 -28.00 -3.76 -17.58
CA SER A 326 -27.70 -4.12 -16.18
C SER A 326 -28.32 -5.45 -15.76
N ILE A 327 -29.47 -5.81 -16.32
CA ILE A 327 -30.16 -7.09 -16.06
C ILE A 327 -29.64 -8.13 -17.05
N ALA A 328 -28.78 -9.02 -16.55
CA ALA A 328 -28.21 -10.11 -17.34
C ALA A 328 -29.21 -11.26 -17.60
N GLN A 329 -30.01 -11.62 -16.58
CA GLN A 329 -31.00 -12.68 -16.66
C GLN A 329 -32.08 -12.47 -15.60
N ILE A 330 -33.31 -12.89 -15.91
CA ILE A 330 -34.40 -13.00 -14.95
C ILE A 330 -35.00 -14.41 -15.02
N LYS A 331 -35.47 -14.93 -13.90
CA LYS A 331 -36.21 -16.21 -13.85
C LYS A 331 -37.18 -16.24 -12.69
N TRP A 332 -38.26 -16.98 -12.85
CA TRP A 332 -39.17 -17.28 -11.75
C TRP A 332 -38.49 -18.18 -10.72
N ILE A 333 -38.62 -17.85 -9.43
CA ILE A 333 -38.20 -18.74 -8.33
C ILE A 333 -39.12 -19.96 -8.26
N LYS A 334 -40.42 -19.74 -8.50
CA LYS A 334 -41.44 -20.77 -8.66
C LYS A 334 -42.21 -20.45 -9.92
N ASP A 335 -42.32 -21.42 -10.82
CA ASP A 335 -43.07 -21.29 -12.07
C ASP A 335 -44.52 -20.88 -11.78
N PRO A 336 -45.00 -19.75 -12.32
CA PRO A 336 -46.36 -19.28 -12.10
C PRO A 336 -47.41 -20.26 -12.65
N ALA A 337 -47.08 -21.11 -13.63
CA ALA A 337 -48.01 -22.12 -14.18
C ALA A 337 -48.16 -23.36 -13.28
N LYS A 338 -47.25 -23.55 -12.31
CA LYS A 338 -47.21 -24.73 -11.42
C LYS A 338 -47.57 -24.39 -9.96
N ARG A 339 -48.25 -23.26 -9.75
CA ARG A 339 -48.53 -22.71 -8.42
C ARG A 339 -49.82 -23.22 -7.79
#